data_AF-A0AAJ1U128-F1
#
_entry.id   AF-A0AAJ1U128-F1
#
_cell.length_a   1.000
_cell.length_b   1.000
_cell.length_c   1.000
_cell.angle_alpha   90.00
_cell.angle_beta   90.00
_cell.angle_gamma   90.00
#
_symmetry.space_group_name_H-M   'P 1'
#
loop_
_entity.id
_entity.type
_entity.pdbx_description
1 polymer ?
#
loop_
_entity_poly.entity_id
_entity_poly.type
_entity_poly.pdbx_seq_one_letter_code
_entity_poly.pdbx_strand_id
1 'polypeptide(L)'
;MVERSREKVAVDFWNECGVPRDALEDAADRERWDLGALVALVGVAGNGGLLGMIENNRETSGPLVADALTALRSLGLTDAADLVARAEAAYLVMRPNDCSDDLTEEQEELWDELDEAWWPVGEEIERVVDERLAALG
;
A
#
# COMPACT_ATOMS: atom_id res chain seq x y z
N MET A 1 -8.77 30.38 4.48
CA MET A 1 -7.79 29.38 4.00
C MET A 1 -8.21 28.09 4.65
N VAL A 2 -8.80 27.15 3.90
CA VAL A 2 -9.33 25.91 4.47
C VAL A 2 -8.17 24.94 4.55
N GLU A 3 -7.79 24.57 5.77
CA GLU A 3 -6.83 23.51 6.05
C GLU A 3 -7.38 22.22 5.42
N ARG A 4 -6.82 21.80 4.28
CA ARG A 4 -7.18 20.50 3.69
C ARG A 4 -6.52 19.43 4.54
N SER A 5 -7.27 18.44 5.00
CA SER A 5 -6.69 17.30 5.68
C SER A 5 -5.67 16.60 4.77
N ARG A 6 -4.63 16.01 5.36
CA ARG A 6 -3.60 15.25 4.65
C ARG A 6 -4.19 14.20 3.71
N GLU A 7 -5.22 13.49 4.18
CA GLU A 7 -6.01 12.53 3.40
C GLU A 7 -6.65 13.16 2.17
N LYS A 8 -7.22 14.37 2.30
CA LYS A 8 -7.85 15.06 1.17
C LYS A 8 -6.84 15.47 0.11
N VAL A 9 -5.63 15.87 0.49
CA VAL A 9 -4.57 16.23 -0.48
C VAL A 9 -4.10 15.00 -1.25
N ALA A 10 -3.87 13.87 -0.55
CA ALA A 10 -3.49 12.62 -1.20
C ALA A 10 -4.61 12.11 -2.13
N VAL A 11 -5.86 12.10 -1.66
CA VAL A 11 -7.02 11.65 -2.45
C VAL A 11 -7.32 12.58 -3.63
N ASP A 12 -7.21 13.90 -3.46
CA ASP A 12 -7.40 14.85 -4.57
C ASP A 12 -6.27 14.66 -5.61
N PHE A 13 -5.01 14.41 -5.21
CA PHE A 13 -3.90 14.09 -6.12
C PHE A 13 -4.14 12.77 -6.89
N TRP A 14 -4.54 11.70 -6.20
CA TRP A 14 -4.87 10.41 -6.83
C TRP A 14 -6.04 10.51 -7.82
N ASN A 15 -7.04 11.36 -7.55
CA ASN A 15 -8.20 11.54 -8.42
C ASN A 15 -7.96 12.52 -9.57
N GLU A 16 -7.16 13.57 -9.38
CA GLU A 16 -6.81 14.55 -10.42
C GLU A 16 -5.75 14.01 -11.38
N CYS A 17 -4.85 13.15 -10.89
CA CYS A 17 -3.84 12.48 -11.69
C CYS A 17 -4.31 11.07 -12.07
N GLY A 18 -5.17 10.96 -13.09
CA GLY A 18 -5.27 9.74 -13.92
C GLY A 18 -3.98 9.45 -14.71
N VAL A 19 -2.83 9.93 -14.22
CA VAL A 19 -1.50 9.84 -14.79
C VAL A 19 -0.80 8.71 -14.04
N PRO A 20 -0.47 7.59 -14.70
CA PRO A 20 0.27 6.50 -14.06
C PRO A 20 1.60 7.02 -13.50
N ARG A 21 2.07 6.45 -12.39
CA ARG A 21 3.37 6.73 -11.79
C ARG A 21 4.50 6.92 -12.81
N ASP A 22 4.56 6.04 -13.81
CA ASP A 22 5.61 6.03 -14.85
C ASP A 22 5.52 7.17 -15.87
N ALA A 23 4.39 7.89 -15.91
CA ALA A 23 4.21 9.08 -16.74
C ALA A 23 4.62 10.38 -16.03
N LEU A 24 4.98 10.32 -14.75
CA LEU A 24 5.53 11.45 -14.00
C LEU A 24 7.01 11.65 -14.38
N GLU A 25 7.34 12.79 -14.97
CA GLU A 25 8.72 13.12 -15.37
C GLU A 25 9.55 13.72 -14.22
N ASP A 26 8.89 14.46 -13.32
CA ASP A 26 9.54 15.11 -12.18
C ASP A 26 9.80 14.13 -11.02
N ALA A 27 10.98 14.27 -10.40
CA ALA A 27 11.40 13.37 -9.32
C ALA A 27 10.63 13.63 -8.01
N ALA A 28 10.30 14.88 -7.70
CA ALA A 28 9.54 15.23 -6.51
C ALA A 28 8.07 14.80 -6.66
N ASP A 29 7.51 14.87 -7.87
CA ASP A 29 6.15 14.37 -8.12
C ASP A 29 6.07 12.84 -8.04
N ARG A 30 7.08 12.12 -8.54
CA ARG A 30 7.20 10.67 -8.30
C ARG A 30 7.35 10.33 -6.82
N GLU A 31 8.12 11.11 -6.07
CA GLU A 31 8.26 10.89 -4.63
C GLU A 31 6.93 11.12 -3.90
N ARG A 32 6.17 12.17 -4.26
CA ARG A 32 4.81 12.38 -3.69
C ARG A 32 3.86 11.25 -4.04
N TRP A 33 3.92 10.74 -5.26
CA TRP A 33 3.14 9.57 -5.67
C TRP A 33 3.50 8.34 -4.83
N ASP A 34 4.79 8.04 -4.72
CA ASP A 34 5.31 6.92 -3.94
C ASP A 34 4.85 7.02 -2.47
N LEU A 35 5.00 8.19 -1.84
CA LEU A 35 4.53 8.43 -0.47
C LEU A 35 3.01 8.30 -0.36
N GLY A 36 2.25 8.80 -1.34
CA GLY A 36 0.79 8.65 -1.39
C GLY A 36 0.35 7.19 -1.49
N ALA A 37 1.06 6.37 -2.27
CA ALA A 37 0.82 4.92 -2.35
C ALA A 37 1.10 4.24 -1.01
N LEU A 38 2.15 4.63 -0.30
CA LEU A 38 2.45 4.09 1.03
C LEU A 38 1.41 4.47 2.08
N VAL A 39 0.93 5.72 2.09
CA VAL A 39 -0.16 6.15 2.99
C VAL A 39 -1.42 5.32 2.74
N ALA A 40 -1.80 5.15 1.47
CA ALA A 40 -2.98 4.37 1.12
C ALA A 40 -2.80 2.89 1.47
N LEU A 41 -1.63 2.30 1.20
CA LEU A 41 -1.31 0.93 1.60
C LEU A 41 -1.50 0.73 3.11
N VAL A 42 -0.90 1.59 3.92
CA VAL A 42 -0.99 1.48 5.38
C VAL A 42 -2.41 1.73 5.89
N GLY A 43 -3.11 2.73 5.37
CA GLY A 43 -4.48 3.01 5.80
C GLY A 43 -5.46 1.87 5.48
N VAL A 44 -5.33 1.24 4.31
CA VAL A 44 -6.20 0.13 3.93
C VAL A 44 -5.84 -1.14 4.72
N ALA A 45 -4.54 -1.48 4.82
CA ALA A 45 -4.10 -2.64 5.59
C ALA A 45 -4.39 -2.47 7.10
N GLY A 46 -4.33 -1.24 7.62
CA GLY A 46 -4.69 -0.91 8.99
C GLY A 46 -6.15 -1.16 9.36
N ASN A 47 -7.05 -1.17 8.36
CA ASN A 47 -8.48 -1.38 8.57
C ASN A 47 -8.94 -2.82 8.29
N GLY A 48 -8.31 -3.49 7.32
CA GLY A 48 -8.76 -4.80 6.83
C GLY A 48 -7.69 -5.90 6.80
N GLY A 49 -6.53 -5.67 7.41
CA GLY A 49 -5.36 -6.54 7.26
C GLY A 49 -4.79 -6.53 5.84
N LEU A 50 -3.74 -7.30 5.61
CA LEU A 50 -3.11 -7.43 4.30
C LEU A 50 -4.03 -8.08 3.26
N LEU A 51 -4.86 -9.05 3.68
CA LEU A 51 -5.84 -9.69 2.80
C LEU A 51 -6.85 -8.67 2.28
N GLY A 52 -7.51 -7.94 3.19
CA GLY A 52 -8.49 -6.94 2.82
C GLY A 52 -7.89 -5.82 1.97
N MET A 53 -6.63 -5.47 2.20
CA MET A 53 -5.90 -4.52 1.34
C MET A 53 -5.69 -5.05 -0.08
N ILE A 54 -5.25 -6.29 -0.25
CA ILE A 54 -5.03 -6.90 -1.57
C ILE A 54 -6.35 -7.04 -2.33
N GLU A 55 -7.42 -7.46 -1.65
CA GLU A 55 -8.75 -7.58 -2.24
C GLU A 55 -9.28 -6.21 -2.69
N ASN A 56 -9.17 -5.19 -1.84
CA ASN A 56 -9.58 -3.84 -2.18
C ASN A 56 -8.83 -3.29 -3.40
N ASN A 57 -7.51 -3.53 -3.48
CA ASN A 57 -6.71 -3.12 -4.62
C ASN A 57 -7.18 -3.79 -5.93
N ARG A 58 -7.54 -5.09 -5.87
CA ARG A 58 -8.00 -5.83 -7.05
C ARG A 58 -9.39 -5.40 -7.51
N GLU A 59 -10.31 -5.16 -6.59
CA GLU A 59 -11.65 -4.68 -6.92
C GLU A 59 -11.64 -3.29 -7.56
N THR A 60 -10.74 -2.41 -7.09
CA THR A 60 -10.61 -1.04 -7.59
C THR A 60 -9.71 -0.91 -8.82
N SER A 61 -9.11 -2.02 -9.29
CA SER A 61 -8.12 -2.05 -10.39
C SER A 61 -6.95 -1.07 -10.20
N GLY A 62 -6.63 -0.75 -8.95
CA GLY A 62 -5.58 0.20 -8.61
C GLY A 62 -4.18 -0.38 -8.82
N PRO A 63 -3.19 0.44 -9.19
CA PRO A 63 -1.78 0.05 -9.15
C PRO A 63 -1.20 0.07 -7.72
N LEU A 64 -2.03 0.20 -6.67
CA LEU A 64 -1.59 0.54 -5.31
C LEU A 64 -0.51 -0.42 -4.79
N VAL A 65 -0.71 -1.73 -4.91
CA VAL A 65 0.26 -2.72 -4.42
C VAL A 65 1.58 -2.63 -5.20
N ALA A 66 1.52 -2.50 -6.53
CA ALA A 66 2.71 -2.42 -7.36
C ALA A 66 3.50 -1.11 -7.14
N ASP A 67 2.80 0.00 -7.01
CA ASP A 67 3.38 1.31 -6.71
C ASP A 67 3.96 1.34 -5.30
N ALA A 68 3.26 0.78 -4.32
CA ALA A 68 3.75 0.69 -2.94
C ALA A 68 4.99 -0.22 -2.84
N LEU A 69 5.02 -1.37 -3.52
CA LEU A 69 6.22 -2.22 -3.59
C LEU A 69 7.43 -1.46 -4.19
N THR A 70 7.18 -0.66 -5.22
CA THR A 70 8.23 0.17 -5.83
C THR A 70 8.72 1.25 -4.87
N ALA A 71 7.80 1.92 -4.16
CA ALA A 71 8.09 2.93 -3.16
C ALA A 71 8.86 2.37 -1.95
N LEU A 72 8.46 1.23 -1.39
CA LEU A 72 9.15 0.57 -0.28
C LEU A 72 10.61 0.27 -0.64
N ARG A 73 10.83 -0.27 -1.84
CA ARG A 73 12.19 -0.55 -2.35
C ARG A 73 13.01 0.72 -2.56
N SER A 74 12.41 1.80 -3.08
CA SER A 74 13.12 3.06 -3.32
C SER A 74 13.55 3.75 -2.01
N LEU A 75 12.80 3.54 -0.94
CA LEU A 75 13.10 4.04 0.41
C LEU A 75 14.01 3.12 1.23
N GLY A 76 14.38 1.94 0.70
CA GLY A 76 15.23 0.97 1.40
C GLY A 76 14.48 0.11 2.42
N LEU A 77 13.15 0.17 2.46
CA LEU A 77 12.28 -0.63 3.32
C LEU A 77 12.08 -2.03 2.73
N THR A 78 13.17 -2.78 2.63
CA THR A 78 13.22 -4.05 1.90
C THR A 78 12.38 -5.12 2.59
N ASP A 79 12.46 -5.25 3.91
CA ASP A 79 11.68 -6.23 4.67
C ASP A 79 10.17 -5.99 4.53
N ALA A 80 9.77 -4.72 4.51
CA ALA A 80 8.39 -4.32 4.25
C ALA A 80 7.94 -4.70 2.83
N ALA A 81 8.78 -4.43 1.83
CA ALA A 81 8.49 -4.79 0.45
C ALA A 81 8.36 -6.31 0.28
N ASP A 82 9.22 -7.08 0.94
CA ASP A 82 9.20 -8.54 0.88
C ASP A 82 7.96 -9.12 1.57
N LEU A 83 7.52 -8.52 2.68
CA LEU A 83 6.27 -8.91 3.34
C LEU A 83 5.05 -8.68 2.46
N VAL A 84 4.92 -7.48 1.87
CA VAL A 84 3.80 -7.16 0.96
C VAL A 84 3.82 -8.06 -0.27
N ALA A 85 5.00 -8.33 -0.84
CA ALA A 85 5.13 -9.23 -1.98
C ALA A 85 4.77 -10.68 -1.62
N ARG A 86 5.13 -11.14 -0.42
CA ARG A 86 4.74 -12.46 0.09
C ARG A 86 3.22 -12.56 0.24
N ALA A 87 2.58 -11.54 0.79
CA ALA A 87 1.14 -11.47 0.93
C ALA A 87 0.44 -11.51 -0.43
N GLU A 88 0.91 -10.72 -1.41
CA GLU A 88 0.38 -10.74 -2.78
C GLU A 88 0.53 -12.11 -3.45
N ALA A 89 1.70 -12.75 -3.27
CA ALA A 89 1.94 -14.10 -3.80
C ALA A 89 1.03 -15.15 -3.13
N ALA A 90 0.84 -15.07 -1.81
CA ALA A 90 -0.05 -15.96 -1.06
C ALA A 90 -1.49 -15.82 -1.57
N TYR A 91 -1.97 -14.59 -1.73
CA TYR A 91 -3.29 -14.31 -2.28
C TYR A 91 -3.48 -14.96 -3.66
N LEU A 92 -2.52 -14.79 -4.58
CA LEU A 92 -2.59 -15.35 -5.93
C LEU A 92 -2.68 -16.89 -5.95
N VAL A 93 -2.04 -17.55 -4.98
CA VAL A 93 -2.10 -19.02 -4.85
C VAL A 93 -3.46 -19.46 -4.30
N MET A 94 -4.00 -18.72 -3.33
CA MET A 94 -5.25 -19.08 -2.64
C MET A 94 -6.51 -18.69 -3.43
N ARG A 95 -6.47 -17.57 -4.15
CA ARG A 95 -7.59 -16.98 -4.90
C ARG A 95 -7.25 -16.82 -6.39
N PRO A 96 -6.98 -17.91 -7.12
CA PRO A 96 -6.60 -17.80 -8.53
C PRO A 96 -7.76 -17.34 -9.44
N ASN A 97 -9.03 -17.50 -9.02
CA ASN A 97 -10.20 -17.28 -9.90
C ASN A 97 -11.41 -16.58 -9.26
N ASP A 98 -11.54 -16.54 -7.93
CA ASP A 98 -12.71 -15.95 -7.26
C ASP A 98 -12.32 -15.52 -5.83
N CYS A 99 -12.85 -14.39 -5.37
CA CYS A 99 -12.65 -13.82 -4.02
C CYS A 99 -13.68 -14.35 -3.01
N SER A 100 -14.74 -15.03 -3.48
CA SER A 100 -15.94 -15.33 -2.69
C SER A 100 -15.95 -16.68 -1.97
N ASP A 101 -14.96 -17.54 -2.23
CA ASP A 101 -14.83 -18.81 -1.50
C ASP A 101 -14.41 -18.55 -0.05
N ASP A 102 -14.83 -19.37 0.91
CA ASP A 102 -14.28 -19.29 2.27
C ASP A 102 -12.78 -19.68 2.26
N LEU A 103 -12.00 -19.17 3.21
CA LEU A 103 -10.63 -19.64 3.43
C LEU A 103 -10.66 -20.98 4.16
N THR A 104 -9.65 -21.81 3.93
CA THR A 104 -9.39 -22.96 4.81
C THR A 104 -8.70 -22.48 6.09
N GLU A 105 -8.81 -23.23 7.19
CA GLU A 105 -8.12 -22.93 8.46
C GLU A 105 -6.62 -22.63 8.27
N GLU A 106 -5.89 -23.44 7.48
CA GLU A 106 -4.47 -23.20 7.18
C GLU A 106 -4.19 -21.88 6.45
N GLN A 107 -5.16 -21.38 5.68
CA GLN A 107 -5.04 -20.11 4.97
C GLN A 107 -5.34 -18.93 5.90
N GLU A 108 -6.33 -19.08 6.78
CA GLU A 108 -6.61 -18.10 7.84
C GLU A 108 -5.40 -17.94 8.76
N GLU A 109 -4.81 -19.05 9.22
CA GLU A 109 -3.58 -19.03 10.04
C GLU A 109 -2.42 -18.31 9.33
N LEU A 110 -2.23 -18.52 8.03
CA LEU A 110 -1.21 -17.77 7.29
C LEU A 110 -1.49 -16.27 7.26
N TRP A 111 -2.75 -15.86 7.11
CA TRP A 111 -3.10 -14.44 7.10
C TRP A 111 -2.89 -13.80 8.47
N ASP A 112 -3.23 -14.50 9.55
CA ASP A 112 -2.92 -14.05 10.91
C ASP A 112 -1.41 -13.85 11.12
N GLU A 113 -0.57 -14.78 10.64
CA GLU A 113 0.90 -14.64 10.69
C GLU A 113 1.41 -13.44 9.89
N LEU A 114 0.83 -13.20 8.70
CA LEU A 114 1.22 -12.08 7.84
C LEU A 114 0.80 -10.74 8.45
N ASP A 115 -0.38 -10.66 9.06
CA ASP A 115 -0.88 -9.46 9.72
C ASP A 115 -0.10 -9.16 11.02
N GLU A 116 0.29 -10.19 11.79
CA GLU A 116 1.17 -10.01 12.94
C GLU A 116 2.54 -9.45 12.53
N ALA A 117 3.10 -9.95 11.41
CA ALA A 117 4.33 -9.43 10.85
C ALA A 117 4.18 -8.00 10.29
N TRP A 118 2.98 -7.63 9.84
CA TRP A 118 2.68 -6.34 9.23
C TRP A 118 2.66 -5.20 10.24
N TRP A 119 2.13 -5.40 11.45
CA TRP A 119 1.98 -4.31 12.43
C TRP A 119 3.23 -3.48 12.71
N PRO A 120 4.38 -4.06 13.10
CA PRO A 120 5.58 -3.26 13.33
C PRO A 120 6.11 -2.61 12.04
N VAL A 121 5.90 -3.25 10.89
CA VAL A 121 6.30 -2.73 9.57
C VAL A 121 5.43 -1.53 9.16
N GLY A 122 4.13 -1.60 9.38
CA GLY A 122 3.18 -0.51 9.11
C GLY A 122 3.56 0.75 9.87
N GLU A 123 3.85 0.62 11.17
CA GLU A 123 4.31 1.74 12.02
C GLU A 123 5.62 2.35 11.50
N GLU A 124 6.57 1.52 11.04
CA GLU A 124 7.82 2.01 10.45
C GLU A 124 7.56 2.78 9.15
N ILE A 125 6.68 2.28 8.28
CA ILE A 125 6.30 2.94 7.03
C ILE A 125 5.69 4.31 7.33
N GLU A 126 4.74 4.40 8.27
CA GLU A 126 4.13 5.67 8.65
C GLU A 126 5.17 6.69 9.11
N ARG A 127 6.10 6.27 9.99
CA ARG A 127 7.18 7.12 10.47
C ARG A 127 8.04 7.65 9.32
N VAL A 128 8.47 6.77 8.41
CA VAL A 128 9.31 7.17 7.26
C VAL A 128 8.54 8.09 6.33
N VAL A 129 7.27 7.79 6.06
CA VAL A 129 6.41 8.64 5.23
C VAL A 129 6.27 10.03 5.84
N ASP A 130 6.03 10.14 7.14
CA ASP A 130 5.94 11.43 7.84
C ASP A 130 7.26 12.22 7.75
N GLU A 131 8.40 11.57 7.94
CA GLU A 131 9.73 12.19 7.81
C GLU A 131 9.97 12.72 6.39
N ARG A 132 9.58 11.95 5.36
CA ARG A 132 9.77 12.33 3.95
C ARG A 132 8.80 13.43 3.51
N LEU A 133 7.54 13.36 3.92
CA LEU A 133 6.57 14.42 3.66
C LEU A 133 7.00 15.75 4.31
N ALA A 134 7.51 15.72 5.55
CA ALA A 134 8.03 16.91 6.22
C ALA A 134 9.24 17.52 5.49
N ALA A 135 10.06 16.70 4.83
CA ALA A 135 11.21 17.16 4.04
C ALA A 135 10.79 17.79 2.69
N LEU A 136 9.60 17.48 2.19
CA LEU A 136 9.10 17.97 0.90
C LEU A 136 8.41 19.35 0.97
N GLY A 137 8.10 19.84 2.17
CA GLY A 137 7.56 21.19 2.42
C GLY A 137 6.04 21.27 2.46
#